data_AF-A0A151BAI8-F1
#
_entry.id   AF-A0A151BAI8-F1
#
_cell.length_a   1.000
_cell.length_b   1.000
_cell.length_c   1.000
_cell.angle_alpha   90.00
_cell.angle_beta   90.00
_cell.angle_gamma   90.00
#
_symmetry.space_group_name_H-M   'P 1'
#
loop_
_entity.id
_entity.type
_entity.pdbx_description
1 polymer ?
#
loop_
_entity_poly.entity_id
_entity_poly.type
_entity_poly.pdbx_seq_one_letter_code
_entity_poly.pdbx_strand_id
1 'polypeptide(L)'
;MDEAKALTIAGSDSSAGAGVQADLKTFSALGVYGSTVLTCVTAQNTLGVYLVEPLEPRLVEMQYKAVLEDPGFDAVKTGLLPSKPIVELVVRELKKLDKPIVVDPVYIAGTGFKLSSEEAYETLVRGLIPIATVVTPNVNEASKITGIRVETVEDAEEAARRISSLGVELVVVKGGHLKGAPVDVILHRGRMLKLRGTRVEGSFHGAGCCFSAAIAAMLAKGLKPLEAVKEAKRFIETAIAHHHKVGSGIKPVNPMARLFMEAEKWSIVENVRQAIRLLEAEPKVSRLIPEVASNLVMALSYARSPSEVVGIPGRIVKVSGGVKAVMEPVYGASRHVARTVLTAMRFDPEVRAGMNIKMDERILETCIRLGFKVSGYDRRLEPPEVKAREGLSTSWGAEQAIKAAGGTVPDVIYHRGDWGKEPMITVLGRDAIDVVHKVLKIVEALQREPFVE
;
A
#
# COMPACT_ATOMS: atom_id res chain seq x y z
N MET A 1 -15.53 25.12 3.09
CA MET A 1 -16.17 23.80 3.28
C MET A 1 -15.89 23.42 4.70
N ASP A 2 -16.92 23.09 5.47
CA ASP A 2 -16.71 22.57 6.83
C ASP A 2 -15.92 21.27 6.75
N GLU A 3 -14.96 21.12 7.66
CA GLU A 3 -14.11 19.95 7.73
C GLU A 3 -14.93 18.74 8.19
N ALA A 4 -14.89 17.64 7.41
CA ALA A 4 -15.58 16.41 7.78
C ALA A 4 -14.96 15.80 9.04
N LYS A 5 -15.80 15.37 9.98
CA LYS A 5 -15.40 14.83 11.28
C LYS A 5 -15.92 13.41 11.46
N ALA A 6 -15.09 12.51 11.97
CA ALA A 6 -15.49 11.15 12.31
C ALA A 6 -15.08 10.79 13.75
N LEU A 7 -15.99 10.13 14.46
CA LEU A 7 -15.73 9.59 15.79
C LEU A 7 -15.44 8.08 15.70
N THR A 8 -14.43 7.61 16.42
CA THR A 8 -14.28 6.17 16.75
C THR A 8 -14.56 5.91 18.23
N ILE A 9 -15.37 4.90 18.51
CA ILE A 9 -15.62 4.37 19.87
C ILE A 9 -15.01 2.96 19.92
N ALA A 10 -13.79 2.84 20.45
CA ALA A 10 -13.03 1.60 20.40
C ALA A 10 -11.93 1.51 21.48
N GLY A 11 -11.28 0.36 21.57
CA GLY A 11 -10.12 0.15 22.45
C GLY A 11 -8.82 0.76 21.90
N SER A 12 -7.90 1.09 22.82
CA SER A 12 -6.52 1.48 22.50
C SER A 12 -5.62 0.26 22.32
N ASP A 13 -4.99 0.15 21.15
CA ASP A 13 -3.94 -0.83 20.87
C ASP A 13 -2.56 -0.20 21.12
N SER A 14 -1.84 -0.70 22.13
CA SER A 14 -0.50 -0.23 22.50
C SER A 14 0.53 -0.29 21.35
N SER A 15 0.34 -1.18 20.38
CA SER A 15 1.21 -1.33 19.20
C SER A 15 0.87 -0.35 18.07
N ALA A 16 -0.25 0.35 18.21
CA ALA A 16 -0.81 1.28 17.22
C ALA A 16 -1.10 0.66 15.84
N GLY A 17 -1.28 -0.66 15.77
CA GLY A 17 -1.59 -1.39 14.54
C GLY A 17 -3.09 -1.51 14.26
N ALA A 18 -3.93 -1.53 15.31
CA ALA A 18 -5.40 -1.56 15.26
C ALA A 18 -5.99 -0.52 16.22
N GLY A 19 -7.23 -0.74 16.67
CA GLY A 19 -7.90 0.11 17.66
C GLY A 19 -8.08 1.55 17.19
N VAL A 20 -8.25 2.46 18.15
CA VAL A 20 -8.40 3.89 17.85
C VAL A 20 -7.19 4.48 17.11
N GLN A 21 -5.99 3.91 17.28
CA GLN A 21 -4.79 4.36 16.60
C GLN A 21 -4.88 4.12 15.08
N ALA A 22 -5.32 2.93 14.66
CA ALA A 22 -5.55 2.65 13.24
C ALA A 22 -6.69 3.49 12.67
N ASP A 23 -7.74 3.71 13.47
CA ASP A 23 -8.89 4.53 13.07
C ASP A 23 -8.48 5.98 12.83
N LEU A 24 -7.78 6.62 13.77
CA LEU A 24 -7.29 8.00 13.65
C LEU A 24 -6.32 8.20 12.49
N LYS A 25 -5.37 7.26 12.29
CA LYS A 25 -4.48 7.29 11.12
C LYS A 25 -5.28 7.18 9.83
N THR A 26 -6.32 6.35 9.80
CA THR A 26 -7.19 6.20 8.63
C THR A 26 -7.98 7.47 8.35
N PHE A 27 -8.58 8.09 9.38
CA PHE A 27 -9.28 9.37 9.23
C PHE A 27 -8.34 10.45 8.70
N SER A 28 -7.14 10.56 9.26
CA SER A 28 -6.11 11.52 8.84
C SER A 28 -5.67 11.30 7.39
N ALA A 29 -5.37 10.05 7.01
CA ALA A 29 -4.98 9.70 5.64
C ALA A 29 -6.07 9.99 4.60
N LEU A 30 -7.33 10.01 5.05
CA LEU A 30 -8.48 10.33 4.22
C LEU A 30 -8.89 11.80 4.35
N GLY A 31 -8.16 12.66 5.08
CA GLY A 31 -8.51 14.07 5.24
C GLY A 31 -9.85 14.27 5.95
N VAL A 32 -10.05 13.55 7.06
CA VAL A 32 -11.19 13.66 7.98
C VAL A 32 -10.62 13.89 9.38
N TYR A 33 -11.16 14.88 10.09
CA TYR A 33 -10.77 15.11 11.48
C TYR A 33 -11.29 13.96 12.36
N GLY A 34 -10.39 13.32 13.09
CA GLY A 34 -10.69 12.14 13.88
C GLY A 34 -10.78 12.43 15.38
N SER A 35 -11.92 12.12 15.99
CA SER A 35 -12.10 12.11 17.44
C SER A 35 -12.19 10.67 17.97
N THR A 36 -11.92 10.46 19.26
CA THR A 36 -11.98 9.12 19.87
C THR A 36 -12.74 9.12 21.20
N VAL A 37 -13.35 7.97 21.48
CA VAL A 37 -13.85 7.60 22.80
C VAL A 37 -13.25 6.24 23.12
N LEU A 38 -12.39 6.18 24.14
CA LEU A 38 -11.75 4.93 24.55
C LEU A 38 -12.73 4.07 25.33
N THR A 39 -12.76 2.78 25.02
CA THR A 39 -13.58 1.77 25.72
C THR A 39 -12.76 0.82 26.58
N CYS A 40 -11.51 0.59 26.19
CA CYS A 40 -10.51 -0.17 26.95
C CYS A 40 -9.10 0.24 26.53
N VAL A 41 -8.13 -0.19 27.32
CA VAL A 41 -6.72 -0.18 26.94
C VAL A 41 -6.26 -1.64 26.84
N THR A 42 -5.52 -1.97 25.78
CA THR A 42 -4.91 -3.30 25.63
C THR A 42 -3.40 -3.24 25.81
N ALA A 43 -2.84 -4.18 26.58
CA ALA A 43 -1.42 -4.49 26.51
C ALA A 43 -1.23 -5.44 25.32
N GLN A 44 -0.78 -4.91 24.19
CA GLN A 44 -0.72 -5.61 22.92
C GLN A 44 0.52 -5.20 22.11
N ASN A 45 1.10 -6.16 21.38
CA ASN A 45 2.17 -5.95 20.40
C ASN A 45 1.91 -6.80 19.14
N THR A 46 2.89 -6.87 18.22
CA THR A 46 2.76 -7.65 16.99
C THR A 46 2.65 -9.16 17.22
N LEU A 47 3.04 -9.68 18.39
CA LEU A 47 2.99 -11.10 18.75
C LEU A 47 1.63 -11.50 19.32
N GLY A 48 0.90 -10.56 19.93
CA GLY A 48 -0.45 -10.81 20.43
C GLY A 48 -0.92 -9.85 21.51
N VAL A 49 -2.03 -10.22 22.12
CA VAL A 49 -2.72 -9.49 23.19
C VAL A 49 -2.44 -10.20 24.51
N TYR A 50 -2.04 -9.44 25.53
CA TYR A 50 -1.70 -9.94 26.86
C TYR A 50 -2.73 -9.55 27.92
N LEU A 51 -3.34 -8.37 27.76
CA LEU A 51 -4.35 -7.83 28.67
C LEU A 51 -5.34 -6.96 27.92
N VAL A 52 -6.60 -7.00 28.33
CA VAL A 52 -7.64 -6.06 27.94
C VAL A 52 -8.22 -5.50 29.22
N GLU A 53 -8.04 -4.20 29.46
CA GLU A 53 -8.56 -3.50 30.64
C GLU A 53 -9.72 -2.58 30.23
N PRO A 54 -10.98 -2.96 30.49
CA PRO A 54 -12.14 -2.10 30.23
C PRO A 54 -12.06 -0.80 31.02
N LEU A 55 -12.45 0.32 30.40
CA LEU A 55 -12.61 1.57 31.13
C LEU A 55 -13.95 1.58 31.87
N GLU A 56 -14.01 2.35 32.96
CA GLU A 56 -15.25 2.62 33.68
C GLU A 56 -16.32 3.22 32.75
N PRO A 57 -17.55 2.69 32.69
CA PRO A 57 -18.60 3.19 31.80
C PRO A 57 -18.87 4.69 31.94
N ARG A 58 -18.75 5.24 33.15
CA ARG A 58 -18.87 6.67 33.41
C ARG A 58 -17.82 7.48 32.64
N LEU A 59 -16.57 7.01 32.58
CA LEU A 59 -15.50 7.68 31.84
C LEU A 59 -15.73 7.59 30.33
N VAL A 60 -16.23 6.47 29.83
CA VAL A 60 -16.63 6.31 28.41
C VAL A 60 -17.75 7.30 28.06
N GLU A 61 -18.76 7.44 28.92
CA GLU A 61 -19.86 8.39 28.73
C GLU A 61 -19.39 9.84 28.74
N MET A 62 -18.50 10.21 29.67
CA MET A 62 -17.96 11.57 29.76
C MET A 62 -17.14 11.94 28.52
N GLN A 63 -16.30 11.03 28.01
CA GLN A 63 -15.58 11.24 26.75
C GLN A 63 -16.55 11.44 25.57
N TYR A 64 -17.57 10.58 25.47
CA TYR A 64 -18.56 10.69 24.39
C TYR A 64 -19.32 12.02 24.44
N LYS A 65 -19.76 12.44 25.63
CA LYS A 65 -20.46 13.73 25.80
C LYS A 65 -19.56 14.92 25.45
N ALA A 66 -18.30 14.89 25.88
CA ALA A 66 -17.34 15.94 25.54
C ALA A 66 -17.20 16.07 24.02
N VAL A 67 -16.95 14.96 23.30
CA VAL A 67 -16.82 14.99 21.83
C VAL A 67 -18.13 15.36 21.14
N LEU A 68 -19.28 14.91 21.65
CA LEU A 68 -20.58 15.25 21.08
C LEU A 68 -20.88 16.75 21.19
N GLU A 69 -20.49 17.37 22.30
CA GLU A 69 -20.60 18.81 22.54
C GLU A 69 -19.63 19.61 21.68
N ASP A 70 -18.35 19.21 21.65
CA ASP A 70 -17.30 19.83 20.83
C ASP A 70 -16.15 18.82 20.58
N PRO A 71 -15.72 18.57 19.31
CA PRO A 71 -16.09 19.26 18.07
C PRO A 71 -17.33 18.70 17.35
N GLY A 72 -18.02 17.73 17.92
CA GLY A 72 -19.00 16.91 17.23
C GLY A 72 -18.37 15.97 16.19
N PHE A 73 -19.21 15.29 15.41
CA PHE A 73 -18.80 14.38 14.34
C PHE A 73 -19.92 14.21 13.32
N ASP A 74 -19.60 13.84 12.09
CA ASP A 74 -20.57 13.62 11.01
C ASP A 74 -20.89 12.13 10.81
N ALA A 75 -19.96 11.24 11.16
CA ALA A 75 -20.17 9.80 11.22
C ALA A 75 -19.45 9.18 12.43
N VAL A 76 -19.92 8.01 12.86
CA VAL A 76 -19.31 7.27 13.98
C VAL A 76 -19.00 5.83 13.60
N LYS A 77 -17.87 5.33 14.05
CA LYS A 77 -17.47 3.93 13.96
C LYS A 77 -17.35 3.32 15.36
N THR A 78 -17.89 2.12 15.56
CA THR A 78 -17.63 1.33 16.76
C THR A 78 -16.65 0.21 16.45
N GLY A 79 -15.64 0.04 17.30
CA GLY A 79 -14.71 -1.08 17.27
C GLY A 79 -14.90 -2.01 18.47
N LEU A 80 -13.80 -2.34 19.16
CA LEU A 80 -13.85 -3.20 20.34
C LEU A 80 -14.68 -2.58 21.47
N LEU A 81 -15.77 -3.25 21.86
CA LEU A 81 -16.57 -2.94 23.05
C LEU A 81 -16.43 -4.12 24.03
N PRO A 82 -15.67 -3.99 25.13
CA PRO A 82 -15.18 -5.16 25.88
C PRO A 82 -16.22 -5.76 26.83
N SER A 83 -17.21 -4.98 27.28
CA SER A 83 -18.15 -5.37 28.33
C SER A 83 -19.58 -4.93 28.04
N LYS A 84 -20.55 -5.69 28.58
CA LYS A 84 -21.98 -5.39 28.42
C LYS A 84 -22.36 -3.96 28.84
N PRO A 85 -21.92 -3.41 30.00
CA PRO A 85 -22.26 -2.04 30.38
C PRO A 85 -21.81 -0.98 29.36
N ILE A 86 -20.63 -1.18 28.75
CA ILE A 86 -20.14 -0.27 27.69
C ILE A 86 -21.00 -0.40 26.44
N VAL A 87 -21.37 -1.61 26.04
CA VAL A 87 -22.24 -1.81 24.87
C VAL A 87 -23.61 -1.18 25.09
N GLU A 88 -24.22 -1.37 26.26
CA GLU A 88 -25.52 -0.77 26.60
C GLU A 88 -25.46 0.76 26.56
N LEU A 89 -24.38 1.35 27.10
CA LEU A 89 -24.13 2.79 27.01
C LEU A 89 -24.03 3.26 25.55
N VAL A 90 -23.21 2.60 24.73
CA VAL A 90 -23.04 2.97 23.32
C VAL A 90 -24.35 2.85 22.56
N VAL A 91 -25.10 1.76 22.74
CA VAL A 91 -26.42 1.60 22.12
C VAL A 91 -27.37 2.71 22.55
N ARG A 92 -27.43 3.03 23.85
CA ARG A 92 -28.29 4.08 24.39
C ARG A 92 -27.99 5.44 23.76
N GLU A 93 -26.72 5.79 23.60
CA GLU A 93 -26.33 7.08 23.04
C GLU A 93 -26.48 7.15 21.53
N LEU A 94 -26.04 6.11 20.79
CA LEU A 94 -26.08 6.12 19.33
C LEU A 94 -27.51 6.02 18.77
N LYS A 95 -28.46 5.41 19.50
CA LYS A 95 -29.88 5.40 19.13
C LYS A 95 -30.52 6.80 19.00
N LYS A 96 -29.93 7.80 19.64
CA LYS A 96 -30.44 9.18 19.65
C LYS A 96 -29.93 9.99 18.44
N LEU A 97 -29.01 9.43 17.65
CA LEU A 97 -28.36 10.15 16.56
C LEU A 97 -29.07 9.89 15.24
N ASP A 98 -29.13 10.93 14.42
CA ASP A 98 -29.46 10.85 12.99
C ASP A 98 -28.17 11.02 12.16
N LYS A 99 -27.21 10.12 12.39
CA LYS A 99 -25.88 10.14 11.74
C LYS A 99 -25.47 8.73 11.32
N PRO A 100 -24.65 8.58 10.27
CA PRO A 100 -24.20 7.26 9.87
C PRO A 100 -23.39 6.54 10.96
N ILE A 101 -23.76 5.28 11.22
CA ILE A 101 -23.12 4.40 12.21
C ILE A 101 -22.49 3.21 11.48
N VAL A 102 -21.18 3.06 11.63
CA VAL A 102 -20.42 1.90 11.13
C VAL A 102 -20.07 0.99 12.30
N VAL A 103 -20.52 -0.27 12.25
CA VAL A 103 -20.26 -1.25 13.29
C VAL A 103 -19.27 -2.29 12.77
N ASP A 104 -18.08 -2.32 13.38
CA ASP A 104 -17.13 -3.44 13.25
C ASP A 104 -17.33 -4.36 14.46
N PRO A 105 -18.01 -5.52 14.31
CA PRO A 105 -18.41 -6.37 15.44
C PRO A 105 -17.21 -7.21 15.94
N VAL A 106 -16.20 -6.53 16.47
CA VAL A 106 -14.96 -7.15 16.94
C VAL A 106 -15.24 -8.04 18.15
N TYR A 107 -14.91 -9.32 18.03
CA TYR A 107 -15.10 -10.32 19.10
C TYR A 107 -13.78 -10.93 19.59
N ILE A 108 -12.94 -11.35 18.64
CA ILE A 108 -11.69 -12.06 18.88
C ILE A 108 -10.57 -11.36 18.11
N ALA A 109 -9.38 -11.26 18.73
CA ALA A 109 -8.20 -10.72 18.08
C ALA A 109 -7.74 -11.62 16.92
N GLY A 110 -6.97 -11.08 15.98
CA GLY A 110 -6.36 -11.89 14.91
C GLY A 110 -5.49 -13.06 15.43
N THR A 111 -5.03 -12.99 16.69
CA THR A 111 -4.27 -14.04 17.37
C THR A 111 -5.13 -15.08 18.11
N GLY A 112 -6.46 -14.95 18.08
CA GLY A 112 -7.38 -15.84 18.79
C GLY A 112 -7.73 -15.41 20.23
N PHE A 113 -7.13 -14.34 20.75
CA PHE A 113 -7.43 -13.84 22.10
C PHE A 113 -8.85 -13.26 22.16
N LYS A 114 -9.66 -13.68 23.15
CA LYS A 114 -11.03 -13.16 23.35
C LYS A 114 -10.96 -11.72 23.85
N LEU A 115 -11.55 -10.77 23.09
CA LEU A 115 -11.44 -9.34 23.40
C LEU A 115 -12.66 -8.79 24.14
N SER A 116 -13.84 -9.40 23.96
CA SER A 116 -15.07 -9.00 24.62
C SER A 116 -15.73 -10.18 25.35
N SER A 117 -16.50 -9.90 26.40
CA SER A 117 -17.33 -10.92 27.05
C SER A 117 -18.40 -11.46 26.09
N GLU A 118 -18.95 -12.64 26.39
CA GLU A 118 -20.02 -13.22 25.58
C GLU A 118 -21.28 -12.34 25.61
N GLU A 119 -21.62 -11.88 26.81
CA GLU A 119 -22.78 -11.03 27.08
C GLU A 119 -22.62 -9.67 26.38
N ALA A 120 -21.40 -9.13 26.30
CA ALA A 120 -21.11 -7.92 25.55
C ALA A 120 -21.40 -8.11 24.06
N TYR A 121 -20.94 -9.23 23.49
CA TYR A 121 -21.14 -9.52 22.07
C TYR A 121 -22.62 -9.77 21.74
N GLU A 122 -23.34 -10.53 22.56
CA GLU A 122 -24.79 -10.72 22.39
C GLU A 122 -25.57 -9.41 22.47
N THR A 123 -25.18 -8.53 23.42
CA THR A 123 -25.79 -7.21 23.57
C THR A 123 -25.51 -6.33 22.33
N LEU A 124 -24.32 -6.43 21.75
CA LEU A 124 -23.94 -5.71 20.53
C LEU A 124 -24.81 -6.17 19.36
N VAL A 125 -24.98 -7.49 19.20
CA VAL A 125 -25.78 -8.06 18.11
C VAL A 125 -27.26 -7.67 18.22
N ARG A 126 -27.83 -7.68 19.43
CA ARG A 126 -29.26 -7.35 19.63
C ARG A 126 -29.53 -5.84 19.68
N GLY A 127 -28.58 -5.04 20.12
CA GLY A 127 -28.78 -3.62 20.41
C GLY A 127 -28.17 -2.67 19.39
N LEU A 128 -26.97 -2.96 18.89
CA LEU A 128 -26.17 -2.05 18.08
C LEU A 128 -26.27 -2.34 16.59
N ILE A 129 -26.22 -3.61 16.18
CA ILE A 129 -26.38 -4.00 14.77
C ILE A 129 -27.68 -3.45 14.17
N PRO A 130 -28.86 -3.55 14.81
CA PRO A 130 -30.12 -3.08 14.21
C PRO A 130 -30.20 -1.60 13.88
N ILE A 131 -29.34 -0.76 14.44
CA ILE A 131 -29.30 0.70 14.21
C ILE A 131 -28.14 1.13 13.32
N ALA A 132 -27.35 0.18 12.82
CA ALA A 132 -26.17 0.46 12.02
C ALA A 132 -26.55 0.82 10.57
N THR A 133 -25.86 1.82 10.03
CA THR A 133 -25.87 2.10 8.58
C THR A 133 -25.06 1.05 7.83
N VAL A 134 -23.90 0.68 8.37
CA VAL A 134 -23.01 -0.35 7.79
C VAL A 134 -22.51 -1.28 8.89
N VAL A 135 -22.58 -2.60 8.67
CA VAL A 135 -21.93 -3.59 9.54
C VAL A 135 -20.91 -4.38 8.75
N THR A 136 -19.71 -4.56 9.32
CA THR A 136 -18.56 -5.14 8.60
C THR A 136 -17.99 -6.41 9.25
N PRO A 137 -18.76 -7.50 9.46
CA PRO A 137 -18.23 -8.71 10.07
C PRO A 137 -17.21 -9.40 9.16
N ASN A 138 -16.18 -10.02 9.74
CA ASN A 138 -15.42 -11.06 9.06
C ASN A 138 -16.19 -12.40 9.06
N VAL A 139 -15.69 -13.42 8.35
CA VAL A 139 -16.39 -14.73 8.27
C VAL A 139 -16.65 -15.41 9.62
N ASN A 140 -15.75 -15.25 10.60
CA ASN A 140 -15.90 -15.84 11.93
C ASN A 140 -16.96 -15.08 12.74
N GLU A 141 -16.92 -13.75 12.68
CA GLU A 141 -17.93 -12.88 13.30
C GLU A 141 -19.31 -13.11 12.67
N ALA A 142 -19.37 -13.21 11.34
CA ALA A 142 -20.61 -13.51 10.61
C ALA A 142 -21.17 -14.87 11.01
N SER A 143 -20.31 -15.89 11.13
CA SER A 143 -20.72 -17.21 11.62
C SER A 143 -21.31 -17.14 13.03
N LYS A 144 -20.66 -16.37 13.92
CA LYS A 144 -21.11 -16.19 15.30
C LYS A 144 -22.45 -15.44 15.40
N ILE A 145 -22.64 -14.40 14.58
CA ILE A 145 -23.89 -13.61 14.57
C ILE A 145 -25.08 -14.44 14.06
N THR A 146 -24.84 -15.26 13.04
CA THR A 146 -25.92 -15.93 12.29
C THR A 146 -26.16 -17.39 12.70
N GLY A 147 -25.23 -17.98 13.45
CA GLY A 147 -25.25 -19.38 13.86
C GLY A 147 -24.92 -20.38 12.76
N ILE A 148 -24.58 -19.92 11.54
CA ILE A 148 -24.15 -20.80 10.44
C ILE A 148 -22.63 -20.80 10.33
N ARG A 149 -22.06 -21.83 9.70
CA ARG A 149 -20.63 -21.86 9.37
C ARG A 149 -20.42 -21.18 8.02
N VAL A 150 -19.52 -20.19 7.97
CA VAL A 150 -19.22 -19.44 6.73
C VAL A 150 -17.87 -19.85 6.16
N GLU A 151 -17.86 -20.68 5.11
CA GLU A 151 -16.61 -21.16 4.48
C GLU A 151 -16.53 -20.85 2.98
N THR A 152 -17.68 -20.56 2.36
CA THR A 152 -17.83 -20.27 0.94
C THR A 152 -18.40 -18.87 0.71
N VAL A 153 -18.39 -18.43 -0.55
CA VAL A 153 -19.01 -17.15 -0.94
C VAL A 153 -20.53 -17.25 -0.77
N GLU A 154 -21.10 -18.41 -1.06
CA GLU A 154 -22.52 -18.71 -0.93
C GLU A 154 -22.96 -18.66 0.55
N ASP A 155 -22.15 -19.20 1.46
CA ASP A 155 -22.42 -19.08 2.91
C ASP A 155 -22.34 -17.61 3.37
N ALA A 156 -21.40 -16.84 2.80
CA ALA A 156 -21.26 -15.42 3.12
C ALA A 156 -22.46 -14.59 2.61
N GLU A 157 -23.05 -14.98 1.48
CA GLU A 157 -24.31 -14.41 0.99
C GLU A 157 -25.48 -14.70 1.93
N GLU A 158 -25.62 -15.94 2.39
CA GLU A 158 -26.64 -16.32 3.36
C GLU A 158 -26.46 -15.61 4.70
N ALA A 159 -25.21 -15.53 5.18
CA ALA A 159 -24.89 -14.77 6.38
C ALA A 159 -25.26 -13.29 6.23
N ALA A 160 -24.95 -12.67 5.08
CA ALA A 160 -25.31 -11.28 4.82
C ALA A 160 -26.84 -11.06 4.87
N ARG A 161 -27.64 -12.00 4.33
CA ARG A 161 -29.12 -11.94 4.40
C ARG A 161 -29.62 -12.00 5.83
N ARG A 162 -29.11 -12.93 6.64
CA ARG A 162 -29.49 -13.08 8.07
C ARG A 162 -29.09 -11.87 8.92
N ILE A 163 -27.95 -11.25 8.63
CA ILE A 163 -27.53 -10.05 9.35
C ILE A 163 -28.39 -8.86 8.92
N SER A 164 -28.72 -8.74 7.64
CA SER A 164 -29.59 -7.67 7.15
C SER A 164 -31.01 -7.77 7.72
N SER A 165 -31.53 -8.98 8.00
CA SER A 165 -32.84 -9.15 8.65
C SER A 165 -32.88 -8.66 10.10
N LEU A 166 -31.74 -8.29 10.69
CA LEU A 166 -31.68 -7.62 12.00
C LEU A 166 -31.99 -6.11 11.92
N GLY A 167 -32.16 -5.55 10.71
CA GLY A 167 -32.52 -4.13 10.50
C GLY A 167 -31.42 -3.28 9.86
N VAL A 168 -30.29 -3.88 9.49
CA VAL A 168 -29.14 -3.17 8.92
C VAL A 168 -29.41 -2.76 7.46
N GLU A 169 -29.06 -1.52 7.11
CA GLU A 169 -29.16 -1.02 5.74
C GLU A 169 -28.16 -1.69 4.79
N LEU A 170 -26.89 -1.79 5.19
CA LEU A 170 -25.81 -2.37 4.40
C LEU A 170 -24.93 -3.31 5.25
N VAL A 171 -24.75 -4.55 4.77
CA VAL A 171 -23.87 -5.55 5.39
C VAL A 171 -22.69 -5.85 4.46
N VAL A 172 -21.48 -5.88 5.01
CA VAL A 172 -20.26 -6.30 4.31
C VAL A 172 -19.62 -7.49 5.03
N VAL A 173 -19.83 -8.71 4.51
CA VAL A 173 -19.14 -9.90 5.00
C VAL A 173 -17.75 -9.96 4.35
N LYS A 174 -16.71 -9.70 5.14
CA LYS A 174 -15.31 -9.64 4.68
C LYS A 174 -14.79 -11.05 4.40
N GLY A 175 -14.43 -11.34 3.15
CA GLY A 175 -14.06 -12.69 2.69
C GLY A 175 -12.56 -12.98 2.63
N GLY A 176 -11.71 -12.14 3.23
CA GLY A 176 -10.25 -12.35 3.24
C GLY A 176 -9.80 -13.72 3.78
N HIS A 177 -10.62 -14.36 4.62
CA HIS A 177 -10.37 -15.68 5.20
C HIS A 177 -11.01 -16.85 4.42
N LEU A 178 -11.80 -16.57 3.37
CA LEU A 178 -12.34 -17.61 2.49
C LEU A 178 -11.23 -18.25 1.66
N LYS A 179 -11.41 -19.53 1.30
CA LYS A 179 -10.52 -20.23 0.38
C LYS A 179 -10.64 -19.61 -1.03
N GLY A 180 -9.50 -19.50 -1.72
CA GLY A 180 -9.44 -18.94 -3.08
C GLY A 180 -9.28 -17.42 -3.11
N ALA A 181 -9.83 -16.78 -4.15
CA ALA A 181 -9.75 -15.33 -4.32
C ALA A 181 -10.51 -14.61 -3.20
N PRO A 182 -9.95 -13.55 -2.58
CA PRO A 182 -10.64 -12.82 -1.53
C PRO A 182 -11.82 -12.05 -2.15
N VAL A 183 -13.04 -12.40 -1.73
CA VAL A 183 -14.29 -11.77 -2.20
C VAL A 183 -15.08 -11.29 -1.00
N ASP A 184 -15.30 -9.98 -0.91
CA ASP A 184 -16.21 -9.42 0.09
C ASP A 184 -17.64 -9.43 -0.47
N VAL A 185 -18.57 -9.94 0.32
CA VAL A 185 -20.00 -10.01 -0.02
C VAL A 185 -20.71 -8.82 0.58
N ILE A 186 -21.44 -8.07 -0.25
CA ILE A 186 -22.17 -6.88 0.15
C ILE A 186 -23.65 -7.09 -0.10
N LEU A 187 -24.46 -6.91 0.92
CA LEU A 187 -25.91 -6.81 0.78
C LEU A 187 -26.35 -5.39 1.13
N HIS A 188 -26.95 -4.69 0.17
CA HIS A 188 -27.45 -3.33 0.35
C HIS A 188 -28.90 -3.26 -0.13
N ARG A 189 -29.84 -3.03 0.79
CA ARG A 189 -31.29 -2.93 0.50
C ARG A 189 -31.80 -4.07 -0.40
N GLY A 190 -31.45 -5.31 -0.05
CA GLY A 190 -31.85 -6.53 -0.77
C GLY A 190 -31.04 -6.86 -2.04
N ARG A 191 -30.14 -5.98 -2.49
CA ARG A 191 -29.27 -6.23 -3.65
C ARG A 191 -27.92 -6.78 -3.22
N MET A 192 -27.56 -7.93 -3.77
CA MET A 192 -26.28 -8.59 -3.51
C MET A 192 -25.21 -8.10 -4.49
N LEU A 193 -24.02 -7.77 -3.99
CA LEU A 193 -22.83 -7.43 -4.77
C LEU A 193 -21.61 -8.19 -4.23
N LYS A 194 -20.60 -8.36 -5.09
CA LYS A 194 -19.32 -8.99 -4.74
C LYS A 194 -18.19 -8.05 -5.11
N LEU A 195 -17.32 -7.74 -4.15
CA LEU A 195 -16.07 -7.02 -4.41
C LEU A 195 -14.91 -8.01 -4.36
N ARG A 196 -14.33 -8.26 -5.53
CA ARG A 196 -13.10 -9.05 -5.65
C ARG A 196 -11.92 -8.19 -5.25
N GLY A 197 -10.99 -8.76 -4.49
CA GLY A 197 -9.70 -8.14 -4.21
C GLY A 197 -8.53 -9.00 -4.66
N THR A 198 -7.33 -8.46 -4.47
CA THR A 198 -6.07 -9.19 -4.69
C THR A 198 -5.53 -9.68 -3.35
N ARG A 199 -5.21 -10.97 -3.25
CA ARG A 199 -4.62 -11.53 -2.03
C ARG A 199 -3.17 -11.06 -1.93
N VAL A 200 -2.84 -10.41 -0.81
CA VAL A 200 -1.46 -10.20 -0.40
C VAL A 200 -1.14 -11.34 0.57
N GLU A 201 -0.04 -12.06 0.33
CA GLU A 201 0.36 -13.17 1.20
C GLU A 201 0.77 -12.65 2.59
N GLY A 202 0.34 -13.37 3.62
CA GLY A 202 0.62 -13.03 5.02
C GLY A 202 -0.64 -12.71 5.83
N SER A 203 -0.41 -12.42 7.10
CA SER A 203 -1.43 -12.00 8.05
C SER A 203 -1.20 -10.55 8.43
N PHE A 204 -2.26 -9.74 8.43
CA PHE A 204 -2.18 -8.30 8.63
C PHE A 204 -2.98 -7.85 9.84
N HIS A 205 -2.32 -7.12 10.73
CA HIS A 205 -2.92 -6.55 11.92
C HIS A 205 -3.64 -5.24 11.57
N GLY A 206 -4.83 -5.04 12.14
CA GLY A 206 -5.61 -3.80 11.97
C GLY A 206 -6.37 -3.63 10.65
N ALA A 207 -6.34 -4.62 9.74
CA ALA A 207 -7.01 -4.48 8.45
C ALA A 207 -8.53 -4.24 8.57
N GLY A 208 -9.19 -4.92 9.51
CA GLY A 208 -10.62 -4.74 9.77
C GLY A 208 -10.96 -3.34 10.31
N CYS A 209 -10.19 -2.87 11.31
CA CYS A 209 -10.38 -1.54 11.90
C CYS A 209 -10.16 -0.44 10.87
N CYS A 210 -9.09 -0.55 10.07
CA CYS A 210 -8.78 0.39 9.01
C CYS A 210 -9.87 0.41 7.92
N PHE A 211 -10.43 -0.75 7.55
CA PHE A 211 -11.53 -0.81 6.58
C PHE A 211 -12.81 -0.15 7.09
N SER A 212 -13.24 -0.46 8.31
CA SER A 212 -14.45 0.14 8.91
C SER A 212 -14.27 1.64 9.19
N ALA A 213 -13.08 2.08 9.62
CA ALA A 213 -12.75 3.50 9.74
C ALA A 213 -12.77 4.22 8.38
N ALA A 214 -12.26 3.60 7.31
CA ALA A 214 -12.32 4.18 5.98
C ALA A 214 -13.77 4.37 5.50
N ILE A 215 -14.67 3.43 5.80
CA ILE A 215 -16.11 3.57 5.51
C ILE A 215 -16.68 4.77 6.27
N ALA A 216 -16.42 4.88 7.58
CA ALA A 216 -16.91 5.99 8.39
C ALA A 216 -16.38 7.35 7.89
N ALA A 217 -15.11 7.43 7.50
CA ALA A 217 -14.53 8.63 6.91
C ALA A 217 -15.23 9.04 5.61
N MET A 218 -15.53 8.08 4.72
CA MET A 218 -16.24 8.36 3.48
C MET A 218 -17.68 8.78 3.72
N LEU A 219 -18.36 8.17 4.69
CA LEU A 219 -19.71 8.57 5.11
C LEU A 219 -19.72 9.98 5.71
N ALA A 220 -18.73 10.34 6.54
CA ALA A 220 -18.57 11.69 7.08
C ALA A 220 -18.40 12.75 5.96
N LYS A 221 -17.81 12.37 4.82
CA LYS A 221 -17.71 13.21 3.62
C LYS A 221 -18.99 13.25 2.77
N GLY A 222 -20.08 12.62 3.22
CA GLY A 222 -21.36 12.60 2.53
C GLY A 222 -21.48 11.57 1.41
N LEU A 223 -20.56 10.61 1.30
CA LEU A 223 -20.71 9.52 0.32
C LEU A 223 -21.88 8.60 0.72
N LYS A 224 -22.53 8.00 -0.29
CA LYS A 224 -23.54 6.96 -0.07
C LYS A 224 -22.88 5.67 0.46
N PRO A 225 -23.57 4.86 1.28
CA PRO A 225 -22.99 3.68 1.92
C PRO A 225 -22.25 2.72 0.97
N LEU A 226 -22.84 2.37 -0.17
CA LEU A 226 -22.20 1.46 -1.12
C LEU A 226 -20.93 2.04 -1.75
N GLU A 227 -20.90 3.35 -2.03
CA GLU A 227 -19.72 4.00 -2.59
C GLU A 227 -18.63 4.16 -1.53
N ALA A 228 -19.01 4.47 -0.28
CA ALA A 228 -18.09 4.48 0.86
C ALA A 228 -17.38 3.12 1.04
N VAL A 229 -18.11 2.00 0.90
CA VAL A 229 -17.53 0.65 0.97
C VAL A 229 -16.57 0.37 -0.19
N LYS A 230 -16.91 0.78 -1.42
CA LYS A 230 -16.02 0.61 -2.58
C LYS A 230 -14.72 1.42 -2.44
N GLU A 231 -14.80 2.66 -1.95
CA GLU A 231 -13.61 3.48 -1.68
C GLU A 231 -12.77 2.89 -0.55
N ALA A 232 -13.41 2.46 0.54
CA ALA A 232 -12.74 1.79 1.65
C ALA A 232 -12.02 0.51 1.19
N LYS A 233 -12.61 -0.23 0.25
CA LYS A 233 -11.99 -1.43 -0.34
C LYS A 233 -10.70 -1.10 -1.09
N ARG A 234 -10.71 -0.07 -1.94
CA ARG A 234 -9.49 0.39 -2.65
C ARG A 234 -8.43 0.88 -1.66
N PHE A 235 -8.85 1.62 -0.64
CA PHE A 235 -7.98 2.15 0.38
C PHE A 235 -7.28 1.03 1.17
N ILE A 236 -8.03 0.04 1.66
CA ILE A 236 -7.45 -1.05 2.47
C ILE A 236 -6.52 -1.93 1.65
N GLU A 237 -6.79 -2.16 0.36
CA GLU A 237 -5.87 -2.90 -0.51
C GLU A 237 -4.51 -2.23 -0.60
N THR A 238 -4.49 -0.90 -0.73
CA THR A 238 -3.24 -0.11 -0.69
C THR A 238 -2.58 -0.19 0.68
N ALA A 239 -3.34 -0.04 1.77
CA ALA A 239 -2.78 -0.11 3.12
C ALA A 239 -2.16 -1.48 3.46
N ILE A 240 -2.76 -2.59 2.99
CA ILE A 240 -2.23 -3.95 3.16
C ILE A 240 -0.99 -4.15 2.29
N ALA A 241 -1.06 -3.75 1.02
CA ALA A 241 0.05 -3.86 0.09
C ALA A 241 1.32 -3.14 0.57
N HIS A 242 1.16 -2.10 1.38
CA HIS A 242 2.23 -1.24 1.89
C HIS A 242 2.38 -1.34 3.41
N HIS A 243 1.98 -2.48 3.99
CA HIS A 243 2.07 -2.74 5.43
C HIS A 243 3.46 -2.42 6.01
N HIS A 244 3.49 -2.09 7.30
CA HIS A 244 4.74 -1.80 7.97
C HIS A 244 5.53 -3.07 8.25
N LYS A 245 6.85 -3.01 8.03
CA LYS A 245 7.78 -4.09 8.35
C LYS A 245 8.33 -3.99 9.78
N VAL A 246 7.49 -3.62 10.75
CA VAL A 246 7.85 -3.46 12.17
C VAL A 246 7.47 -4.68 13.00
N GLY A 247 8.15 -4.88 14.13
CA GLY A 247 7.96 -6.02 15.02
C GLY A 247 8.31 -7.37 14.39
N SER A 248 8.23 -8.46 15.16
CA SER A 248 8.54 -9.82 14.70
C SER A 248 7.32 -10.70 14.42
N GLY A 249 6.11 -10.23 14.78
CA GLY A 249 4.86 -10.97 14.58
C GLY A 249 4.02 -10.49 13.39
N ILE A 250 2.70 -10.47 13.57
CA ILE A 250 1.71 -10.04 12.57
C ILE A 250 1.96 -8.56 12.22
N LYS A 251 2.11 -8.27 10.93
CA LYS A 251 2.50 -6.94 10.44
C LYS A 251 1.31 -6.01 10.37
N PRO A 252 1.39 -4.78 10.92
CA PRO A 252 0.28 -3.84 10.83
C PRO A 252 0.15 -3.24 9.43
N VAL A 253 -1.09 -3.07 8.98
CA VAL A 253 -1.38 -2.33 7.73
C VAL A 253 -0.92 -0.88 7.84
N ASN A 254 -0.68 -0.23 6.70
CA ASN A 254 -0.24 1.15 6.65
C ASN A 254 -1.34 2.06 6.07
N PRO A 255 -2.28 2.57 6.89
CA PRO A 255 -3.32 3.49 6.42
C PRO A 255 -2.75 4.78 5.81
N MET A 256 -1.54 5.17 6.21
CA MET A 256 -0.87 6.39 5.72
C MET A 256 -0.18 6.20 4.36
N ALA A 257 -0.16 4.97 3.81
CA ALA A 257 0.58 4.63 2.60
C ALA A 257 0.26 5.57 1.43
N ARG A 258 -1.03 5.82 1.17
CA ARG A 258 -1.45 6.71 0.08
C ARG A 258 -0.93 8.14 0.27
N LEU A 259 -0.99 8.66 1.50
CA LEU A 259 -0.50 10.01 1.79
C LEU A 259 1.01 10.12 1.55
N PHE A 260 1.78 9.13 2.01
CA PHE A 260 3.23 9.10 1.79
C PHE A 260 3.59 8.96 0.31
N MET A 261 2.85 8.13 -0.44
CA MET A 261 3.04 8.01 -1.89
C MET A 261 2.77 9.33 -2.62
N GLU A 262 1.70 10.04 -2.27
CA GLU A 262 1.41 11.35 -2.87
C GLU A 262 2.47 12.40 -2.50
N ALA A 263 2.91 12.45 -1.24
CA ALA A 263 3.96 13.36 -0.79
C ALA A 263 5.30 13.08 -1.48
N GLU A 264 5.61 11.81 -1.75
CA GLU A 264 6.82 11.40 -2.45
C GLU A 264 6.84 11.86 -3.91
N LYS A 265 5.67 12.09 -4.54
CA LYS A 265 5.64 12.36 -5.99
C LYS A 265 6.48 13.57 -6.40
N TRP A 266 6.44 14.62 -5.59
CA TRP A 266 7.21 15.83 -5.87
C TRP A 266 8.71 15.62 -5.65
N SER A 267 9.09 14.95 -4.55
CA SER A 267 10.50 14.80 -4.20
C SER A 267 11.27 13.96 -5.22
N ILE A 268 10.64 12.96 -5.83
CA ILE A 268 11.32 12.14 -6.84
C ILE A 268 11.52 12.89 -8.16
N VAL A 269 10.58 13.75 -8.55
CA VAL A 269 10.75 14.61 -9.74
C VAL A 269 11.92 15.56 -9.53
N GLU A 270 12.01 16.18 -8.35
CA GLU A 270 13.13 17.08 -8.04
C GLU A 270 14.47 16.33 -7.94
N ASN A 271 14.48 15.11 -7.39
CA ASN A 271 15.68 14.26 -7.38
C ASN A 271 16.18 13.97 -8.81
N VAL A 272 15.29 13.62 -9.74
CA VAL A 272 15.66 13.39 -11.15
C VAL A 272 16.12 14.69 -11.81
N ARG A 273 15.49 15.84 -11.54
CA ARG A 273 15.97 17.15 -12.06
C ARG A 273 17.38 17.46 -11.60
N GLN A 274 17.67 17.29 -10.32
CA GLN A 274 18.99 17.51 -9.77
C GLN A 274 20.02 16.58 -10.41
N ALA A 275 19.67 15.30 -10.58
CA ALA A 275 20.52 14.31 -11.23
C ALA A 275 20.81 14.67 -12.70
N ILE A 276 19.83 15.19 -13.44
CA ILE A 276 20.03 15.72 -14.80
C ILE A 276 21.02 16.88 -14.81
N ARG A 277 20.88 17.86 -13.90
CA ARG A 277 21.82 18.99 -13.81
C ARG A 277 23.26 18.52 -13.58
N LEU A 278 23.46 17.48 -12.77
CA LEU A 278 24.77 16.87 -12.57
C LEU A 278 25.32 16.19 -13.84
N LEU A 279 24.47 15.51 -14.62
CA LEU A 279 24.87 14.91 -15.90
C LEU A 279 25.22 15.97 -16.95
N GLU A 280 24.40 17.02 -17.08
CA GLU A 280 24.61 18.09 -18.06
C GLU A 280 25.85 18.94 -17.75
N ALA A 281 26.30 18.96 -16.49
CA ALA A 281 27.53 19.63 -16.07
C ALA A 281 28.82 18.88 -16.46
N GLU A 282 28.75 17.60 -16.89
CA GLU A 282 29.91 16.81 -17.32
C GLU A 282 29.82 16.45 -18.82
N PRO A 283 30.48 17.24 -19.70
CA PRO A 283 30.47 17.02 -21.15
C PRO A 283 30.86 15.60 -21.59
N LYS A 284 31.75 14.93 -20.86
CA LYS A 284 32.27 13.61 -21.26
C LYS A 284 31.28 12.48 -21.03
N VAL A 285 30.16 12.72 -20.33
CA VAL A 285 29.01 11.79 -20.25
C VAL A 285 28.49 11.45 -21.66
N SER A 286 28.64 12.34 -22.64
CA SER A 286 28.24 12.09 -24.04
C SER A 286 28.82 10.80 -24.64
N ARG A 287 29.99 10.36 -24.15
CA ARG A 287 30.65 9.10 -24.56
C ARG A 287 29.89 7.84 -24.11
N LEU A 288 29.07 7.96 -23.07
CA LEU A 288 28.27 6.87 -22.52
C LEU A 288 26.85 6.83 -23.09
N ILE A 289 26.45 7.78 -23.92
CA ILE A 289 25.09 7.81 -24.47
C ILE A 289 24.98 6.87 -25.69
N PRO A 290 24.06 5.88 -25.69
CA PRO A 290 23.84 4.97 -26.82
C PRO A 290 23.18 5.65 -28.01
N GLU A 291 23.01 4.94 -29.13
CA GLU A 291 22.33 5.49 -30.32
C GLU A 291 20.85 5.78 -30.04
N VAL A 292 20.18 4.88 -29.31
CA VAL A 292 18.79 5.09 -28.87
C VAL A 292 18.64 6.13 -27.75
N ALA A 293 19.70 6.86 -27.39
CA ALA A 293 19.73 7.81 -26.28
C ALA A 293 19.49 7.18 -24.88
N SER A 294 19.82 7.92 -23.83
CA SER A 294 19.70 7.46 -22.44
C SER A 294 18.43 7.96 -21.78
N ASN A 295 17.87 7.21 -20.85
CA ASN A 295 16.82 7.66 -19.96
C ASN A 295 17.26 7.38 -18.53
N LEU A 296 17.24 8.42 -17.69
CA LEU A 296 17.40 8.32 -16.26
C LEU A 296 16.00 8.26 -15.65
N VAL A 297 15.74 7.23 -14.85
CA VAL A 297 14.43 7.01 -14.24
C VAL A 297 14.52 6.81 -12.74
N MET A 298 13.46 7.18 -12.03
CA MET A 298 13.30 6.92 -10.60
C MET A 298 11.85 6.54 -10.30
N ALA A 299 11.65 5.46 -9.55
CA ALA A 299 10.36 4.93 -9.16
C ALA A 299 9.94 5.44 -7.77
N LEU A 300 8.63 5.59 -7.55
CA LEU A 300 8.07 5.69 -6.19
C LEU A 300 8.46 4.45 -5.37
N SER A 301 8.50 4.57 -4.04
CA SER A 301 8.89 3.50 -3.10
C SER A 301 8.20 2.16 -3.33
N TYR A 302 7.02 2.19 -3.93
CA TYR A 302 6.16 1.05 -4.11
C TYR A 302 5.53 0.99 -5.51
N ALA A 303 6.20 1.62 -6.47
CA ALA A 303 5.74 1.60 -7.86
C ALA A 303 5.53 0.16 -8.34
N ARG A 304 4.39 -0.06 -9.02
CA ARG A 304 4.02 -1.35 -9.63
C ARG A 304 3.97 -1.28 -11.14
N SER A 305 3.90 -0.05 -11.67
CA SER A 305 3.67 0.22 -13.06
C SER A 305 4.64 1.29 -13.58
N PRO A 306 4.99 1.28 -14.88
CA PRO A 306 5.81 2.35 -15.46
C PRO A 306 5.20 3.76 -15.30
N SER A 307 3.88 3.88 -15.14
CA SER A 307 3.21 5.15 -14.84
C SER A 307 3.56 5.74 -13.47
N GLU A 308 4.13 4.95 -12.56
CA GLU A 308 4.59 5.38 -11.23
C GLU A 308 6.11 5.63 -11.19
N VAL A 309 6.74 5.68 -12.37
CA VAL A 309 8.17 5.93 -12.54
C VAL A 309 8.36 7.23 -13.30
N VAL A 310 9.14 8.14 -12.73
CA VAL A 310 9.58 9.37 -13.39
C VAL A 310 10.69 9.03 -14.37
N GLY A 311 10.62 9.60 -15.57
CA GLY A 311 11.70 9.56 -16.54
C GLY A 311 11.67 10.80 -17.43
N ILE A 312 12.49 10.80 -18.48
CA ILE A 312 12.69 11.98 -19.33
C ILE A 312 12.01 11.76 -20.69
N PRO A 313 10.95 12.50 -21.03
CA PRO A 313 10.37 12.50 -22.38
C PRO A 313 11.41 12.97 -23.40
N GLY A 314 11.46 12.33 -24.56
CA GLY A 314 12.48 12.62 -25.56
C GLY A 314 13.90 12.16 -25.19
N ARG A 315 14.10 11.62 -23.97
CA ARG A 315 15.38 11.06 -23.48
C ARG A 315 16.47 12.12 -23.27
N ILE A 316 17.63 11.66 -22.82
CA ILE A 316 18.88 12.42 -22.72
C ILE A 316 19.67 12.15 -23.99
N VAL A 317 19.86 13.19 -24.80
CA VAL A 317 20.51 13.09 -26.11
C VAL A 317 21.90 13.72 -26.09
N LYS A 318 22.74 13.33 -27.05
CA LYS A 318 24.03 13.98 -27.29
C LYS A 318 23.81 15.33 -27.96
N VAL A 319 24.48 16.37 -27.46
CA VAL A 319 24.50 17.71 -28.06
C VAL A 319 25.94 18.20 -28.19
N SER A 320 26.16 19.25 -28.96
CA SER A 320 27.48 19.90 -28.99
C SER A 320 27.86 20.35 -27.57
N GLY A 321 28.99 19.86 -27.05
CA GLY A 321 29.46 20.16 -25.71
C GLY A 321 28.93 19.26 -24.58
N GLY A 322 28.20 18.17 -24.87
CA GLY A 322 27.85 17.18 -23.85
C GLY A 322 26.52 16.46 -24.09
N VAL A 323 25.67 16.48 -23.07
CA VAL A 323 24.35 15.85 -23.09
C VAL A 323 23.28 16.83 -22.67
N LYS A 324 22.04 16.59 -23.10
CA LYS A 324 20.89 17.40 -22.68
C LYS A 324 19.64 16.55 -22.54
N ALA A 325 18.88 16.76 -21.48
CA ALA A 325 17.52 16.25 -21.37
C ALA A 325 16.60 17.02 -22.32
N VAL A 326 15.86 16.32 -23.17
CA VAL A 326 15.00 16.96 -24.18
C VAL A 326 13.81 17.69 -23.53
N MET A 327 13.26 17.14 -22.45
CA MET A 327 12.14 17.72 -21.70
C MET A 327 12.33 17.52 -20.19
N GLU A 328 11.50 18.22 -19.41
CA GLU A 328 11.41 18.05 -17.97
C GLU A 328 10.97 16.61 -17.58
N PRO A 329 11.43 16.08 -16.43
CA PRO A 329 11.04 14.76 -15.97
C PRO A 329 9.55 14.67 -15.66
N VAL A 330 8.91 13.60 -16.15
CA VAL A 330 7.49 13.31 -15.89
C VAL A 330 7.28 11.82 -15.66
N TYR A 331 6.15 11.49 -15.04
CA TYR A 331 5.72 10.10 -14.85
C TYR A 331 5.41 9.39 -16.18
N GLY A 332 5.79 8.12 -16.27
CA GLY A 332 5.45 7.27 -17.42
C GLY A 332 6.27 7.52 -18.68
N ALA A 333 7.29 8.38 -18.63
CA ALA A 333 8.09 8.76 -19.80
C ALA A 333 9.00 7.65 -20.35
N SER A 334 9.32 6.64 -19.55
CA SER A 334 10.18 5.53 -19.94
C SER A 334 9.54 4.20 -19.58
N ARG A 335 9.43 3.28 -20.55
CA ARG A 335 8.92 1.92 -20.30
C ARG A 335 10.03 0.89 -20.10
N HIS A 336 11.15 1.03 -20.82
CA HIS A 336 12.22 0.02 -20.81
C HIS A 336 13.00 0.07 -19.49
N VAL A 337 13.65 1.20 -19.19
CA VAL A 337 14.43 1.35 -17.95
C VAL A 337 13.53 1.20 -16.72
N ALA A 338 12.31 1.75 -16.77
CA ALA A 338 11.34 1.60 -15.70
C ALA A 338 11.03 0.13 -15.38
N ARG A 339 10.87 -0.75 -16.37
CA ARG A 339 10.63 -2.18 -16.13
C ARG A 339 11.83 -2.89 -15.51
N THR A 340 13.05 -2.51 -15.87
CA THR A 340 14.27 -3.00 -15.22
C THR A 340 14.28 -2.60 -13.73
N VAL A 341 14.04 -1.32 -13.43
CA VAL A 341 13.99 -0.79 -12.07
C VAL A 341 12.87 -1.44 -11.25
N LEU A 342 11.64 -1.49 -11.79
CA LEU A 342 10.51 -2.17 -11.15
C LEU A 342 10.80 -3.65 -10.88
N THR A 343 11.56 -4.31 -11.77
CA THR A 343 11.99 -5.69 -11.54
C THR A 343 13.00 -5.78 -10.41
N ALA A 344 14.00 -4.91 -10.39
CA ALA A 344 14.98 -4.81 -9.32
C ALA A 344 14.30 -4.57 -7.96
N MET A 345 13.33 -3.66 -7.88
CA MET A 345 12.55 -3.37 -6.66
C MET A 345 11.84 -4.59 -6.06
N ARG A 346 11.49 -5.61 -6.86
CA ARG A 346 10.90 -6.86 -6.36
C ARG A 346 11.90 -7.68 -5.54
N PHE A 347 13.19 -7.54 -5.82
CA PHE A 347 14.28 -8.25 -5.14
C PHE A 347 14.92 -7.38 -4.05
N ASP A 348 15.08 -6.08 -4.32
CA ASP A 348 15.58 -5.09 -3.36
C ASP A 348 14.79 -3.77 -3.47
N PRO A 349 13.84 -3.51 -2.55
CA PRO A 349 13.04 -2.28 -2.55
C PRO A 349 13.83 -0.98 -2.40
N GLU A 350 15.09 -1.04 -1.92
CA GLU A 350 15.94 0.16 -1.78
C GLU A 350 16.48 0.64 -3.14
N VAL A 351 16.54 -0.23 -4.15
CA VAL A 351 16.94 0.15 -5.52
C VAL A 351 15.74 0.71 -6.26
N ARG A 352 15.72 2.04 -6.47
CA ARG A 352 14.57 2.73 -7.07
C ARG A 352 14.89 3.54 -8.31
N ALA A 353 16.13 3.55 -8.78
CA ALA A 353 16.52 4.31 -9.96
C ALA A 353 17.38 3.51 -10.91
N GLY A 354 17.39 3.95 -12.16
CA GLY A 354 18.27 3.39 -13.16
C GLY A 354 18.49 4.29 -14.36
N MET A 355 19.62 4.11 -15.03
CA MET A 355 19.96 4.80 -16.27
C MET A 355 20.55 3.81 -17.26
N ASN A 356 20.02 3.81 -18.49
CA ASN A 356 20.67 3.06 -19.55
C ASN A 356 21.84 3.86 -20.15
N ILE A 357 22.96 3.17 -20.38
CA ILE A 357 24.15 3.70 -21.04
C ILE A 357 24.58 2.74 -22.16
N LYS A 358 25.45 3.22 -23.05
CA LYS A 358 26.03 2.47 -24.16
C LYS A 358 26.69 1.19 -23.63
N MET A 359 26.44 0.08 -24.32
CA MET A 359 27.20 -1.14 -24.12
C MET A 359 28.52 -1.07 -24.89
N ASP A 360 29.62 -1.22 -24.15
CA ASP A 360 30.99 -1.28 -24.63
C ASP A 360 31.79 -2.13 -23.62
N GLU A 361 32.69 -2.99 -24.10
CA GLU A 361 33.47 -3.85 -23.19
C GLU A 361 34.32 -3.04 -22.22
N ARG A 362 34.90 -1.93 -22.68
CA ARG A 362 35.76 -1.08 -21.84
C ARG A 362 34.94 -0.42 -20.72
N ILE A 363 33.69 -0.05 -21.00
CA ILE A 363 32.76 0.45 -19.99
C ILE A 363 32.46 -0.65 -18.96
N LEU A 364 32.19 -1.87 -19.41
CA LEU A 364 31.88 -3.00 -18.53
C LEU A 364 33.07 -3.37 -17.63
N GLU A 365 34.27 -3.47 -18.20
CA GLU A 365 35.52 -3.71 -17.47
C GLU A 365 35.79 -2.61 -16.44
N THR A 366 35.52 -1.35 -16.81
CA THR A 366 35.64 -0.22 -15.89
C THR A 366 34.66 -0.31 -14.72
N CYS A 367 33.41 -0.72 -14.96
CA CYS A 367 32.45 -0.98 -13.88
C CYS A 367 32.97 -2.04 -12.89
N ILE A 368 33.54 -3.15 -13.41
CA ILE A 368 34.11 -4.21 -12.58
C ILE A 368 35.30 -3.69 -11.75
N ARG A 369 36.21 -2.92 -12.37
CA ARG A 369 37.37 -2.30 -11.69
C ARG A 369 36.96 -1.32 -10.59
N LEU A 370 35.87 -0.58 -10.80
CA LEU A 370 35.29 0.32 -9.80
C LEU A 370 34.60 -0.43 -8.64
N GLY A 371 34.58 -1.76 -8.67
CA GLY A 371 34.00 -2.61 -7.64
C GLY A 371 32.48 -2.72 -7.72
N PHE A 372 31.86 -2.31 -8.83
CA PHE A 372 30.42 -2.46 -9.02
C PHE A 372 30.06 -3.93 -9.19
N LYS A 373 28.95 -4.35 -8.57
CA LYS A 373 28.41 -5.68 -8.83
C LYS A 373 27.78 -5.68 -10.22
N VAL A 374 28.34 -6.45 -11.14
CA VAL A 374 27.90 -6.53 -12.53
C VAL A 374 27.28 -7.90 -12.82
N SER A 375 26.12 -7.92 -13.46
CA SER A 375 25.49 -9.15 -13.96
C SER A 375 24.85 -8.93 -15.31
N GLY A 376 24.74 -9.98 -16.12
CA GLY A 376 24.20 -9.91 -17.47
C GLY A 376 23.23 -11.04 -17.77
N TYR A 377 22.52 -10.90 -18.89
CA TYR A 377 21.64 -11.95 -19.40
C TYR A 377 21.74 -12.03 -20.93
N ASP A 378 21.47 -13.23 -21.45
CA ASP A 378 21.45 -13.48 -22.89
C ASP A 378 20.01 -13.45 -23.42
N ARG A 379 19.74 -12.52 -24.34
CA ARG A 379 18.42 -12.37 -24.97
C ARG A 379 18.05 -13.54 -25.89
N ARG A 380 19.01 -14.35 -26.32
CA ARG A 380 18.76 -15.55 -27.14
C ARG A 380 18.09 -16.67 -26.35
N LEU A 381 18.24 -16.66 -25.01
CA LEU A 381 17.60 -17.61 -24.09
C LEU A 381 16.17 -17.17 -23.70
N GLU A 382 15.69 -16.03 -24.23
CA GLU A 382 14.36 -15.50 -23.93
C GLU A 382 13.27 -16.41 -24.53
N PRO A 383 12.33 -16.94 -23.72
CA PRO A 383 11.27 -17.82 -24.21
C PRO A 383 10.37 -17.14 -25.26
N PRO A 384 9.85 -17.88 -26.27
CA PRO A 384 8.98 -17.31 -27.31
C PRO A 384 7.75 -16.58 -26.76
N GLU A 385 7.14 -17.09 -25.69
CA GLU A 385 5.97 -16.49 -25.03
C GLU A 385 6.28 -15.11 -24.40
N VAL A 386 7.52 -14.92 -23.92
CA VAL A 386 8.01 -13.65 -23.38
C VAL A 386 8.31 -12.68 -24.53
N LYS A 387 8.92 -13.17 -25.63
CA LYS A 387 9.18 -12.38 -26.84
C LYS A 387 7.88 -11.85 -27.48
N ALA A 388 6.80 -12.62 -27.42
CA ALA A 388 5.50 -12.28 -28.03
C ALA A 388 4.72 -11.19 -27.28
N ARG A 389 5.07 -10.90 -26.02
CA ARG A 389 4.35 -9.93 -25.18
C ARG A 389 5.21 -8.71 -24.91
N GLU A 390 4.75 -7.55 -25.38
CA GLU A 390 5.46 -6.27 -25.23
C GLU A 390 5.77 -5.99 -23.75
N GLY A 391 7.07 -5.83 -23.45
CA GLY A 391 7.54 -5.47 -22.11
C GLY A 391 7.94 -6.62 -21.20
N LEU A 392 7.55 -7.86 -21.49
CA LEU A 392 8.01 -8.99 -20.68
C LEU A 392 9.51 -9.27 -20.88
N SER A 393 10.06 -8.97 -22.06
CA SER A 393 11.49 -9.14 -22.36
C SER A 393 12.43 -8.46 -21.37
N THR A 394 12.11 -7.21 -21.00
CA THR A 394 12.99 -6.43 -20.12
C THR A 394 12.87 -6.90 -18.68
N SER A 395 11.66 -7.17 -18.21
CA SER A 395 11.44 -7.70 -16.87
C SER A 395 12.06 -9.10 -16.70
N TRP A 396 11.90 -9.97 -17.70
CA TRP A 396 12.53 -11.29 -17.71
C TRP A 396 14.05 -11.18 -17.67
N GLY A 397 14.64 -10.34 -18.52
CA GLY A 397 16.08 -10.17 -18.59
C GLY A 397 16.71 -9.65 -17.29
N ALA A 398 16.10 -8.62 -16.70
CA ALA A 398 16.51 -8.10 -15.40
C ALA A 398 16.42 -9.18 -14.31
N GLU A 399 15.34 -9.97 -14.31
CA GLU A 399 15.16 -11.07 -13.37
C GLU A 399 16.22 -12.17 -13.55
N GLN A 400 16.58 -12.54 -14.78
CA GLN A 400 17.66 -13.50 -15.04
C GLN A 400 19.02 -12.98 -14.54
N ALA A 401 19.33 -11.71 -14.80
CA ALA A 401 20.58 -11.12 -14.32
C ALA A 401 20.66 -11.09 -12.78
N ILE A 402 19.56 -10.78 -12.10
CA ILE A 402 19.50 -10.80 -10.63
C ILE A 402 19.63 -12.24 -10.08
N LYS A 403 18.98 -13.22 -10.70
CA LYS A 403 19.13 -14.63 -10.34
C LYS A 403 20.57 -15.12 -10.52
N ALA A 404 21.22 -14.78 -11.64
CA ALA A 404 22.62 -15.08 -11.89
C ALA A 404 23.56 -14.41 -10.86
N ALA A 405 23.15 -13.29 -10.28
CA ALA A 405 23.85 -12.58 -9.22
C ALA A 405 23.59 -13.14 -7.80
N GLY A 406 22.99 -14.33 -7.70
CA GLY A 406 22.65 -14.98 -6.42
C GLY A 406 21.42 -14.40 -5.75
N GLY A 407 20.53 -13.74 -6.50
CA GLY A 407 19.32 -13.10 -5.98
C GLY A 407 19.52 -11.69 -5.43
N THR A 408 20.76 -11.20 -5.34
CA THR A 408 21.04 -9.80 -4.99
C THR A 408 20.94 -8.92 -6.24
N VAL A 409 20.34 -7.73 -6.10
CA VAL A 409 20.32 -6.75 -7.18
C VAL A 409 21.73 -6.22 -7.45
N PRO A 410 22.27 -6.34 -8.69
CA PRO A 410 23.58 -5.79 -9.05
C PRO A 410 23.50 -4.27 -9.24
N ASP A 411 24.64 -3.58 -9.13
CA ASP A 411 24.76 -2.16 -9.51
C ASP A 411 24.60 -1.96 -11.02
N VAL A 412 24.95 -2.98 -11.82
CA VAL A 412 24.94 -2.91 -13.27
C VAL A 412 24.33 -4.18 -13.87
N ILE A 413 23.31 -4.00 -14.71
CA ILE A 413 22.73 -5.07 -15.55
C ILE A 413 23.09 -4.81 -17.01
N TYR A 414 23.58 -5.81 -17.74
CA TYR A 414 23.88 -5.65 -19.18
C TYR A 414 23.34 -6.79 -20.06
N HIS A 415 23.21 -6.51 -21.37
CA HIS A 415 22.97 -7.52 -22.39
C HIS A 415 23.64 -7.16 -23.71
N ARG A 416 24.04 -8.18 -24.47
CA ARG A 416 24.74 -8.03 -25.77
C ARG A 416 23.82 -7.81 -26.97
N GLY A 417 22.54 -7.55 -26.73
CA GLY A 417 21.55 -7.33 -27.78
C GLY A 417 20.98 -8.64 -28.33
N ASP A 418 20.13 -8.52 -29.34
CA ASP A 418 19.60 -9.60 -30.18
C ASP A 418 19.15 -8.96 -31.51
N TRP A 419 18.65 -9.74 -32.47
CA TRP A 419 18.13 -9.20 -33.73
C TRP A 419 17.12 -8.06 -33.49
N GLY A 420 17.43 -6.85 -33.97
CA GLY A 420 16.62 -5.65 -33.79
C GLY A 420 16.63 -5.03 -32.37
N LYS A 421 17.50 -5.48 -31.46
CA LYS A 421 17.62 -4.96 -30.09
C LYS A 421 19.06 -4.50 -29.82
N GLU A 422 19.28 -3.19 -29.69
CA GLU A 422 20.62 -2.61 -29.40
C GLU A 422 21.19 -3.17 -28.09
N PRO A 423 22.49 -3.54 -28.03
CA PRO A 423 23.19 -3.89 -26.79
C PRO A 423 23.13 -2.77 -25.76
N MET A 424 22.98 -3.09 -24.46
CA MET A 424 22.75 -2.05 -23.45
C MET A 424 23.29 -2.43 -22.07
N ILE A 425 23.78 -1.40 -21.36
CA ILE A 425 24.07 -1.43 -19.93
C ILE A 425 23.00 -0.60 -19.21
N THR A 426 22.53 -1.07 -18.06
CA THR A 426 21.68 -0.32 -17.14
C THR A 426 22.38 -0.22 -15.79
N VAL A 427 22.72 0.99 -15.39
CA VAL A 427 23.25 1.30 -14.05
C VAL A 427 22.05 1.48 -13.12
N LEU A 428 22.06 0.81 -11.98
CA LEU A 428 21.02 0.82 -10.96
C LEU A 428 21.51 1.52 -9.69
N GLY A 429 20.59 2.10 -8.94
CA GLY A 429 20.90 2.82 -7.70
C GLY A 429 19.67 3.09 -6.85
N ARG A 430 19.92 3.65 -5.66
CA ARG A 430 18.86 3.92 -4.66
C ARG A 430 17.96 5.08 -5.07
N ASP A 431 18.55 6.08 -5.71
CA ASP A 431 17.88 7.25 -6.28
C ASP A 431 18.61 7.72 -7.54
N ALA A 432 18.05 8.71 -8.25
CA ALA A 432 18.59 9.16 -9.52
C ALA A 432 19.98 9.80 -9.36
N ILE A 433 20.24 10.47 -8.22
CA ILE A 433 21.52 11.09 -7.92
C ILE A 433 22.60 10.03 -7.68
N ASP A 434 22.31 8.96 -6.94
CA ASP A 434 23.19 7.81 -6.75
C ASP A 434 23.57 7.17 -8.10
N VAL A 435 22.58 6.94 -8.98
CA VAL A 435 22.84 6.44 -10.34
C VAL A 435 23.77 7.37 -11.10
N VAL A 436 23.53 8.68 -11.07
CA VAL A 436 24.38 9.65 -11.76
C VAL A 436 25.79 9.69 -11.18
N HIS A 437 25.96 9.62 -9.86
CA HIS A 437 27.29 9.51 -9.25
C HIS A 437 28.05 8.27 -9.72
N LYS A 438 27.38 7.11 -9.87
CA LYS A 438 28.00 5.92 -10.45
C LYS A 438 28.40 6.15 -11.91
N VAL A 439 27.54 6.77 -12.71
CA VAL A 439 27.84 7.12 -14.11
C VAL A 439 29.03 8.08 -14.22
N LEU A 440 29.10 9.12 -13.38
CA LEU A 440 30.21 10.06 -13.36
C LEU A 440 31.54 9.40 -12.95
N LYS A 441 31.51 8.46 -12.00
CA LYS A 441 32.70 7.65 -11.65
C LYS A 441 33.20 6.81 -12.83
N ILE A 442 32.30 6.25 -13.64
CA ILE A 442 32.66 5.52 -14.87
C ILE A 442 33.34 6.49 -15.86
N VAL A 443 32.75 7.67 -16.07
CA VAL A 443 33.32 8.72 -16.95
C VAL A 443 34.72 9.14 -16.49
N GLU A 444 34.92 9.35 -15.18
CA GLU A 444 36.22 9.74 -14.63
C GLU A 444 37.28 8.64 -14.82
N ALA A 445 36.92 7.37 -14.55
CA ALA A 445 37.83 6.25 -14.69
C ALA A 445 38.26 6.01 -16.15
N LEU A 446 37.35 6.19 -17.12
CA LEU A 446 37.65 6.07 -18.55
C LEU A 446 38.57 7.19 -19.07
N GLN A 447 38.70 8.31 -18.36
CA GLN A 447 39.62 9.39 -18.75
C GLN A 447 41.08 9.12 -18.36
N ARG A 448 41.30 8.28 -17.34
CA ARG A 448 42.63 7.98 -16.82
C ARG A 448 43.35 6.89 -17.64
N GLU A 449 42.70 6.34 -18.65
CA GLU A 449 43.28 5.35 -19.57
C GLU A 449 43.69 6.02 -20.89
N PRO A 450 44.96 5.90 -21.32
CA PRO A 450 45.35 6.36 -22.65
C PRO A 450 44.65 5.49 -23.70
N PHE A 451 43.95 6.13 -24.63
CA PHE A 451 43.44 5.46 -25.82
C PHE A 451 44.63 4.95 -26.64
N VAL A 452 44.76 3.63 -26.77
CA VAL A 452 45.42 3.06 -27.94
C VAL A 452 44.33 2.99 -29.02
N GLU A 453 44.50 3.83 -30.05
CA GLU A 453 43.65 3.89 -31.25
C GLU A 453 43.58 2.55 -31.99
#